data_AF-A0A8D8AY77-F1
#
_entry.id   AF-A0A8D8AY77-F1
#
_cell.length_a   1.000
_cell.length_b   1.000
_cell.length_c   1.000
_cell.angle_alpha   90.00
_cell.angle_beta   90.00
_cell.angle_gamma   90.00
#
_symmetry.space_group_name_H-M   'P 1'
#
loop_
_entity.id
_entity.type
_entity.pdbx_description
1 polymer ?
#
loop_
_entity_poly.entity_id
_entity_poly.type
_entity_poly.pdbx_seq_one_letter_code
_entity_poly.pdbx_strand_id
1 'polypeptide(L)'
;MLLQIRKVSLLLRRAKHSKSHWSQVQKKQFARDRALENFDDFYGQVYGNRWKSIRVALLSEHKYMALVNQFGDCERTVAELEADGAINLREIYAAKKRSLSGLFEERAGGDKIFKMDQRIEAFAENRERQEMERLYKEDVPEVGTREEVEAKEGGAVDFKKSLSKTLQDDKEMDFQRMIDPDFGTSALHEFIPATKLKGMEDYVPESDHYKYYSNSADFPVTIEMENNFEIPQNLDIYTYERGNCSDFKPPR
;
A
#
# COMPACT_ATOMS: atom_id res chain seq x y z
N MET A 1 6.73 21.41 -72.37
CA MET A 1 5.62 21.29 -71.40
C MET A 1 5.99 20.22 -70.39
N LEU A 2 6.14 20.59 -69.11
CA LEU A 2 6.52 19.69 -68.02
C LEU A 2 5.26 19.07 -67.40
N LEU A 3 5.18 17.73 -67.38
CA LEU A 3 4.08 16.98 -66.77
C LEU A 3 4.18 17.04 -65.24
N GLN A 4 3.16 17.60 -64.58
CA GLN A 4 3.03 17.58 -63.12
C GLN A 4 2.75 16.15 -62.63
N ILE A 5 3.70 15.57 -61.89
CA ILE A 5 3.55 14.28 -61.23
C ILE A 5 2.73 14.48 -59.96
N ARG A 6 1.48 14.02 -59.96
CA ARG A 6 0.63 13.99 -58.76
C ARG A 6 1.18 12.93 -57.80
N LYS A 7 1.66 13.36 -56.62
CA LYS A 7 2.02 12.45 -55.52
C LYS A 7 0.75 11.78 -55.00
N VAL A 8 0.56 10.50 -55.33
CA VAL A 8 -0.48 9.65 -54.74
C VAL A 8 0.11 9.02 -53.47
N SER A 9 -0.30 9.52 -52.31
CA SER A 9 0.05 8.91 -51.03
C SER A 9 -0.82 7.67 -50.82
N LEU A 10 -0.26 6.48 -51.06
CA LEU A 10 -0.92 5.21 -50.74
C LEU A 10 -0.87 4.98 -49.23
N LEU A 11 -1.99 5.21 -48.54
CA LEU A 11 -2.16 4.78 -47.15
C LEU A 11 -2.43 3.28 -47.13
N LEU A 12 -1.42 2.48 -46.78
CA LEU A 12 -1.57 1.05 -46.52
C LEU A 12 -2.43 0.86 -45.25
N ARG A 13 -3.72 0.62 -45.45
CA ARG A 13 -4.64 0.28 -44.35
C ARG A 13 -4.47 -1.19 -44.00
N ARG A 14 -3.80 -1.48 -42.89
CA ARG A 14 -3.65 -2.86 -42.39
C ARG A 14 -5.02 -3.40 -42.00
N ALA A 15 -5.50 -4.44 -42.69
CA ALA A 15 -6.73 -5.13 -42.33
C ALA A 15 -6.54 -5.84 -40.98
N LYS A 16 -7.53 -5.74 -40.09
CA LYS A 16 -7.54 -6.52 -38.84
C LYS A 16 -7.73 -7.99 -39.19
N HIS A 17 -6.98 -8.87 -38.52
CA HIS A 17 -7.09 -10.31 -38.73
C HIS A 17 -8.49 -10.86 -38.38
N SER A 18 -8.79 -12.12 -38.74
CA SER A 18 -10.05 -12.74 -38.33
C SER A 18 -10.09 -13.00 -36.82
N LYS A 19 -11.29 -13.19 -36.26
CA LYS A 19 -11.45 -13.53 -34.83
C LYS A 19 -10.84 -14.89 -34.45
N SER A 20 -10.62 -15.78 -35.43
CA SER A 20 -9.92 -17.06 -35.22
C SER A 20 -8.41 -16.95 -35.38
N HIS A 21 -7.89 -15.78 -35.77
CA HIS A 21 -6.46 -15.59 -35.91
C HIS A 21 -5.80 -15.57 -34.53
N TRP A 22 -4.63 -16.19 -34.41
CA TRP A 22 -3.95 -16.37 -33.12
C TRP A 22 -3.65 -15.06 -32.37
N SER A 23 -3.61 -13.92 -33.08
CA SER A 23 -3.47 -12.58 -32.48
C SER A 23 -4.77 -11.99 -31.92
N GLN A 24 -5.93 -12.57 -32.25
CA GLN A 24 -7.26 -12.18 -31.76
C GLN A 24 -7.89 -13.22 -30.84
N VAL A 25 -7.41 -14.47 -30.88
CA VAL A 25 -7.74 -15.47 -29.86
C VAL A 25 -7.30 -14.92 -28.52
N GLN A 26 -8.23 -14.85 -27.56
CA GLN A 26 -7.90 -14.38 -26.23
C GLN A 26 -6.75 -15.22 -25.66
N LYS A 27 -5.74 -14.53 -25.12
CA LYS A 27 -4.62 -15.22 -24.49
C LYS A 27 -5.17 -16.07 -23.36
N LYS A 28 -4.72 -17.32 -23.29
CA LYS A 28 -5.04 -18.20 -22.17
C LYS A 28 -4.54 -17.54 -20.89
N GLN A 29 -5.43 -17.32 -19.93
CA GLN A 29 -5.07 -16.85 -18.60
C GLN A 29 -4.40 -17.99 -17.82
N PHE A 30 -3.19 -17.74 -17.32
CA PHE A 30 -2.48 -18.65 -16.44
C PHE A 30 -2.74 -18.29 -14.97
N ALA A 31 -2.48 -19.23 -14.05
CA ALA A 31 -2.61 -18.98 -12.61
C ALA A 31 -1.75 -17.79 -12.14
N ARG A 32 -0.57 -17.60 -12.75
CA ARG A 32 0.30 -16.43 -12.49
C ARG A 32 -0.35 -15.09 -12.87
N ASP A 33 -1.18 -15.08 -13.92
CA ASP A 33 -1.82 -13.86 -14.39
C ASP A 33 -2.95 -13.48 -13.43
N ARG A 34 -3.72 -14.47 -12.95
CA ARG A 34 -4.72 -14.28 -11.88
C ARG A 34 -4.10 -13.84 -10.55
N ALA A 35 -2.96 -14.40 -10.18
CA ALA A 35 -2.23 -13.98 -8.99
C ALA A 35 -1.77 -12.51 -9.12
N LEU A 36 -1.30 -12.11 -10.30
CA LEU A 36 -0.88 -10.74 -10.58
C LEU A 36 -2.06 -9.76 -10.54
N GLU A 37 -3.23 -10.15 -11.06
CA GLU A 37 -4.48 -9.38 -10.98
C GLU A 37 -4.90 -9.18 -9.52
N ASN A 38 -4.91 -10.25 -8.71
CA ASN A 38 -5.22 -10.17 -7.28
C ASN A 38 -4.24 -9.24 -6.54
N PHE A 39 -2.93 -9.35 -6.82
CA PHE A 39 -1.93 -8.45 -6.25
C PHE A 39 -2.13 -6.99 -6.65
N ASP A 40 -2.49 -6.73 -7.92
CA ASP A 40 -2.78 -5.39 -8.39
C ASP A 40 -4.00 -4.78 -7.68
N ASP A 41 -5.05 -5.57 -7.47
CA ASP A 41 -6.28 -5.13 -6.82
C ASP A 41 -6.08 -4.86 -5.32
N PHE A 42 -5.39 -5.76 -4.62
CA PHE A 42 -5.17 -5.63 -3.18
C PHE A 42 -4.03 -4.66 -2.85
N TYR A 43 -2.82 -4.94 -3.31
CA TYR A 43 -1.63 -4.13 -2.97
C TYR A 43 -1.63 -2.78 -3.67
N GLY A 44 -2.33 -2.64 -4.80
CA GLY A 44 -2.57 -1.35 -5.44
C GLY A 44 -3.37 -0.40 -4.53
N GLN A 45 -4.35 -0.92 -3.79
CA GLN A 45 -5.10 -0.13 -2.81
C GLN A 45 -4.25 0.20 -1.57
N VAL A 46 -3.51 -0.78 -1.05
CA VAL A 46 -2.68 -0.63 0.17
C VAL A 46 -1.51 0.34 -0.02
N TYR A 47 -0.73 0.18 -1.11
CA TYR A 47 0.49 0.96 -1.34
C TYR A 47 0.33 2.10 -2.34
N GLY A 48 -0.84 2.24 -2.97
CA GLY A 48 -1.15 3.28 -3.93
C GLY A 48 -0.08 3.43 -5.01
N ASN A 49 0.51 4.62 -5.10
CA ASN A 49 1.54 4.92 -6.10
C ASN A 49 2.84 4.11 -5.93
N ARG A 50 3.15 3.63 -4.72
CA ARG A 50 4.36 2.82 -4.45
C ARG A 50 4.22 1.38 -4.92
N TRP A 51 2.99 0.90 -5.12
CA TRP A 51 2.75 -0.46 -5.62
C TRP A 51 3.49 -0.72 -6.93
N LYS A 52 3.51 0.25 -7.85
CA LYS A 52 4.19 0.10 -9.15
C LYS A 52 5.68 -0.22 -9.00
N SER A 53 6.37 0.42 -8.06
CA SER A 53 7.78 0.12 -7.77
C SER A 53 7.96 -1.24 -7.10
N ILE A 54 7.07 -1.60 -6.17
CA ILE A 54 7.11 -2.91 -5.48
C ILE A 54 6.87 -4.03 -6.49
N ARG A 55 5.86 -3.88 -7.36
CA ARG A 55 5.54 -4.82 -8.43
C ARG A 55 6.72 -5.05 -9.37
N VAL A 56 7.41 -3.98 -9.78
CA VAL A 56 8.62 -4.13 -10.61
C VAL A 56 9.68 -4.92 -9.87
N ALA A 57 9.90 -4.66 -8.58
CA ALA A 57 10.86 -5.42 -7.78
C ALA A 57 10.48 -6.91 -7.63
N LEU A 58 9.19 -7.23 -7.45
CA LEU A 58 8.70 -8.61 -7.37
C LEU A 58 8.84 -9.39 -8.69
N LEU A 59 8.77 -8.68 -9.82
CA LEU A 59 8.93 -9.26 -11.16
C LEU A 59 10.38 -9.25 -11.66
N SER A 60 11.30 -8.69 -10.88
CA SER A 60 12.73 -8.64 -11.19
C SER A 60 13.46 -9.79 -10.50
N GLU A 61 14.70 -10.04 -10.92
CA GLU A 61 15.58 -11.01 -10.25
C GLU A 61 15.85 -10.58 -8.80
N HIS A 62 15.75 -11.54 -7.88
CA HIS A 62 15.96 -11.30 -6.46
C HIS A 62 17.45 -11.20 -6.14
N LYS A 63 17.81 -10.23 -5.31
CA LYS A 63 19.17 -10.08 -4.83
C LYS A 63 19.37 -10.90 -3.56
N TYR A 64 20.26 -11.89 -3.61
CA TYR A 64 20.60 -12.72 -2.47
C TYR A 64 21.73 -12.11 -1.62
N MET A 65 21.83 -12.55 -0.38
CA MET A 65 22.91 -12.21 0.55
C MET A 65 23.45 -13.51 1.14
N ALA A 66 24.76 -13.62 1.27
CA ALA A 66 25.43 -14.78 1.82
C ALA A 66 25.61 -14.59 3.34
N LEU A 67 25.05 -15.50 4.12
CA LEU A 67 25.25 -15.57 5.56
C LEU A 67 26.37 -16.57 5.85
N VAL A 68 27.45 -16.13 6.48
CA VAL A 68 28.56 -17.03 6.83
C VAL A 68 28.15 -17.88 8.04
N ASN A 69 28.29 -19.19 7.89
CA ASN A 69 28.03 -20.13 8.98
C ASN A 69 29.16 -20.05 10.02
N GLN A 70 28.86 -19.53 11.21
CA GLN A 70 29.80 -19.37 12.32
C GLN A 70 30.36 -20.70 12.87
N PHE A 71 29.70 -21.82 12.60
CA PHE A 71 30.14 -23.15 13.05
C PHE A 71 31.01 -23.88 12.03
N GLY A 72 31.29 -23.25 10.88
CA GLY A 72 32.14 -23.80 9.83
C GLY A 72 33.52 -23.15 9.78
N ASP A 73 34.16 -23.24 8.62
CA ASP A 73 35.42 -22.54 8.32
C ASP A 73 35.12 -21.11 7.85
N CYS A 74 34.97 -20.21 8.82
CA CYS A 74 34.61 -18.81 8.59
C CYS A 74 35.67 -18.06 7.77
N GLU A 75 36.95 -18.20 8.15
CA GLU A 75 38.04 -17.44 7.54
C GLU A 75 38.20 -17.77 6.06
N ARG A 76 38.13 -19.06 5.73
CA ARG A 76 38.18 -19.51 4.34
C ARG A 76 36.97 -19.02 3.55
N THR A 77 35.77 -19.16 4.11
CA THR A 77 34.53 -18.74 3.43
C THR A 77 34.54 -17.23 3.17
N VAL A 78 35.00 -16.43 4.13
CA VAL A 78 35.15 -14.98 4.00
C VAL A 78 36.14 -14.64 2.88
N ALA A 79 37.32 -15.26 2.88
CA ALA A 79 38.33 -15.03 1.85
C ALA A 79 37.83 -15.40 0.45
N GLU A 80 37.08 -16.49 0.31
CA GLU A 80 36.47 -16.90 -0.97
C GLU A 80 35.39 -15.89 -1.43
N LEU A 81 34.54 -15.40 -0.52
CA LEU A 81 33.51 -14.41 -0.83
C LEU A 81 34.11 -13.06 -1.23
N GLU A 82 35.13 -12.60 -0.52
CA GLU A 82 35.85 -11.36 -0.83
C GLU A 82 36.60 -11.46 -2.16
N ALA A 83 37.22 -12.61 -2.45
CA ALA A 83 37.87 -12.86 -3.73
C ALA A 83 36.88 -12.86 -4.90
N ASP A 84 35.64 -13.29 -4.67
CA ASP A 84 34.54 -13.20 -5.63
C ASP A 84 33.94 -11.79 -5.76
N GLY A 85 34.44 -10.82 -4.98
CA GLY A 85 33.99 -9.42 -5.03
C GLY A 85 32.75 -9.13 -4.17
N ALA A 86 32.39 -10.03 -3.25
CA ALA A 86 31.35 -9.76 -2.28
C ALA A 86 31.87 -8.82 -1.18
N ILE A 87 30.98 -7.98 -0.65
CA ILE A 87 31.31 -6.93 0.31
C ILE A 87 30.58 -7.21 1.63
N ASN A 88 31.27 -7.02 2.74
CA ASN A 88 30.69 -7.17 4.06
C ASN A 88 29.70 -6.04 4.37
N LEU A 89 28.43 -6.39 4.62
CA LEU A 89 27.36 -5.43 4.92
C LEU A 89 27.58 -4.68 6.22
N ARG A 90 28.23 -5.29 7.22
CA ARG A 90 28.52 -4.63 8.50
C ARG A 90 29.42 -3.42 8.29
N GLU A 91 30.43 -3.55 7.44
CA GLU A 91 31.37 -2.47 7.14
C GLU A 91 30.66 -1.31 6.43
N ILE A 92 29.85 -1.62 5.42
CA ILE A 92 29.03 -0.64 4.70
C ILE A 92 28.10 0.09 5.68
N TYR A 93 27.40 -0.68 6.54
CA TYR A 93 26.48 -0.12 7.51
C TYR A 93 27.20 0.76 8.55
N ALA A 94 28.32 0.32 9.10
CA ALA A 94 29.11 1.08 10.06
C ALA A 94 29.67 2.36 9.43
N ALA A 95 30.18 2.31 8.21
CA ALA A 95 30.62 3.49 7.47
C ALA A 95 29.47 4.48 7.25
N LYS A 96 28.29 3.98 6.86
CA LYS A 96 27.11 4.83 6.66
C LYS A 96 26.61 5.43 7.96
N LYS A 97 26.55 4.65 9.05
CA LYS A 97 26.16 5.10 10.39
C LYS A 97 27.06 6.25 10.86
N ARG A 98 28.38 6.13 10.71
CA ARG A 98 29.35 7.20 11.03
C ARG A 98 29.12 8.47 10.20
N SER A 99 28.85 8.32 8.90
CA SER A 99 28.59 9.48 8.03
C SER A 99 27.31 10.23 8.43
N LEU A 100 26.26 9.49 8.81
CA LEU A 100 24.99 10.08 9.22
C LEU A 100 25.08 10.71 10.62
N SER A 101 25.76 10.08 11.58
CA SER A 101 25.92 10.65 12.92
C SER A 101 26.62 12.01 12.90
N GLY A 102 27.68 12.17 12.07
CA GLY A 102 28.34 13.46 11.89
C GLY A 102 27.43 14.55 11.31
N LEU A 103 26.59 14.21 10.32
CA LEU A 103 25.61 15.12 9.73
C LEU A 103 24.51 15.55 10.72
N PHE A 104 24.09 14.65 11.62
CA PHE A 104 23.11 14.97 12.66
C PHE A 104 23.71 15.89 13.73
N GLU A 105 24.98 15.69 14.12
CA GLU A 105 25.67 16.56 15.07
C GLU A 105 25.86 17.98 14.51
N GLU A 106 26.18 18.14 13.22
CA GLU A 106 26.26 19.45 12.57
C GLU A 106 24.89 20.16 12.50
N ARG A 107 23.80 19.42 12.21
CA ARG A 107 22.44 19.99 12.18
C ARG A 107 21.88 20.31 13.57
N ALA A 108 22.24 19.54 14.59
CA ALA A 108 21.85 19.82 15.98
C ALA A 108 22.46 21.14 16.52
N GLY A 109 23.51 21.67 15.88
CA GLY A 109 24.00 23.03 16.13
C GLY A 109 22.96 24.12 15.80
N GLY A 110 22.02 23.85 14.88
CA GLY A 110 20.95 24.76 14.48
C GLY A 110 19.82 24.91 15.50
N ASP A 111 19.64 23.96 16.42
CA ASP A 111 18.61 24.04 17.48
C ASP A 111 18.83 25.23 18.43
N LYS A 112 20.07 25.72 18.54
CA LYS A 112 20.37 26.92 19.34
C LYS A 112 19.77 28.18 18.72
N ILE A 113 19.67 28.24 17.39
CA ILE A 113 19.10 29.36 16.65
C ILE A 113 17.57 29.33 16.79
N PHE A 114 16.94 28.17 16.62
CA PHE A 114 15.49 28.00 16.83
C PHE A 114 15.04 28.32 18.27
N LYS A 115 15.84 27.95 19.28
CA LYS A 115 15.55 28.32 20.69
C LYS A 115 15.68 29.81 20.96
N MET A 116 16.46 30.54 20.16
CA MET A 116 16.64 31.98 20.30
C MET A 116 15.48 32.74 19.63
N ASP A 117 15.03 32.29 18.46
CA ASP A 117 13.84 32.85 17.78
C ASP A 117 12.56 32.66 18.61
N GLN A 118 12.34 31.47 19.19
CA GLN A 118 11.20 31.24 20.10
C GLN A 118 11.19 32.18 21.31
N ARG A 119 12.37 32.55 21.83
CA ARG A 119 12.48 33.49 22.96
C ARG A 119 12.21 34.93 22.54
N ILE A 120 12.60 35.32 21.32
CA ILE A 120 12.34 36.65 20.77
C ILE A 120 10.85 36.82 20.49
N GLU A 121 10.21 35.81 19.90
CA GLU A 121 8.78 35.80 19.59
C GLU A 121 7.92 35.86 20.86
N ALA A 122 8.21 35.04 21.87
CA ALA A 122 7.52 35.10 23.16
C ALA A 122 7.71 36.46 23.90
N PHE A 123 8.83 37.14 23.68
CA PHE A 123 9.07 38.47 24.23
C PHE A 123 8.28 39.55 23.47
N ALA A 124 8.19 39.45 22.15
CA ALA A 124 7.38 40.33 21.32
C ALA A 124 5.88 40.21 21.65
N GLU A 125 5.36 38.98 21.73
CA GLU A 125 3.97 38.71 22.10
C GLU A 125 3.60 39.28 23.47
N ASN A 126 4.48 39.11 24.47
CA ASN A 126 4.24 39.68 25.80
C ASN A 126 4.21 41.22 25.79
N ARG A 127 5.01 41.84 24.94
CA ARG A 127 5.02 43.31 24.79
C ARG A 127 3.75 43.79 24.09
N GLU A 128 3.36 43.14 23.01
CA GLU A 128 2.12 43.43 22.28
C GLU A 128 0.89 43.22 23.16
N ARG A 129 0.85 42.15 23.96
CA ARG A 129 -0.22 41.88 24.91
C ARG A 129 -0.33 42.98 25.97
N GLN A 130 0.80 43.48 26.49
CA GLN A 130 0.79 44.60 27.44
C GLN A 130 0.32 45.91 26.79
N GLU A 131 0.68 46.16 25.53
CA GLU A 131 0.23 47.33 24.78
C GLU A 131 -1.28 47.23 24.45
N MET A 132 -1.75 46.03 24.09
CA MET A 132 -3.16 45.72 23.83
C MET A 132 -4.02 45.83 25.11
N GLU A 133 -3.58 45.27 26.24
CA GLU A 133 -4.28 45.39 27.52
C GLU A 133 -4.36 46.84 28.02
N ARG A 134 -3.41 47.71 27.64
CA ARG A 134 -3.49 49.16 27.88
C ARG A 134 -4.50 49.85 26.96
N LEU A 135 -4.67 49.36 25.74
CA LEU A 135 -5.53 49.98 24.73
C LEU A 135 -7.01 49.60 24.87
N TYR A 136 -7.31 48.37 25.31
CA TYR A 136 -8.67 47.82 25.37
C TYR A 136 -9.33 47.88 26.77
N LYS A 137 -8.84 48.74 27.67
CA LYS A 137 -9.41 48.90 29.01
C LYS A 137 -10.60 49.87 29.07
N GLU A 138 -11.28 50.11 27.95
CA GLU A 138 -12.43 51.02 27.87
C GLU A 138 -13.60 50.32 27.16
N ASP A 139 -14.50 49.82 28.01
CA ASP A 139 -15.90 49.39 27.86
C ASP A 139 -16.50 49.12 26.47
N VAL A 140 -16.81 47.84 26.17
CA VAL A 140 -17.81 47.48 25.15
C VAL A 140 -18.63 46.23 25.56
N PRO A 141 -19.99 46.25 25.47
CA PRO A 141 -20.85 45.17 25.97
C PRO A 141 -21.17 44.06 24.94
N GLU A 142 -21.46 42.85 25.47
CA GLU A 142 -21.68 41.58 24.75
C GLU A 142 -22.98 41.48 23.95
N VAL A 143 -22.94 40.78 22.79
CA VAL A 143 -24.14 40.33 22.05
C VAL A 143 -24.02 38.87 21.59
N GLY A 144 -24.77 37.99 22.27
CA GLY A 144 -25.80 37.06 21.74
C GLY A 144 -25.50 36.04 20.63
N THR A 145 -25.54 34.76 21.01
CA THR A 145 -25.51 33.50 20.24
C THR A 145 -26.78 33.21 19.39
N ARG A 146 -26.64 32.41 18.31
CA ARG A 146 -27.73 31.85 17.47
C ARG A 146 -27.73 30.31 17.53
N GLU A 147 -28.92 29.71 17.59
CA GLU A 147 -29.21 28.26 17.67
C GLU A 147 -29.34 27.57 16.28
N GLU A 148 -29.08 26.25 16.23
CA GLU A 148 -29.18 25.35 15.06
C GLU A 148 -30.45 24.46 15.08
N VAL A 149 -30.86 23.97 13.91
CA VAL A 149 -32.14 23.26 13.62
C VAL A 149 -31.89 21.77 13.31
N GLU A 150 -32.75 20.88 13.83
CA GLU A 150 -32.72 19.40 13.74
C GLU A 150 -33.14 18.79 12.38
N ALA A 151 -32.64 17.57 12.07
CA ALA A 151 -32.98 16.74 10.91
C ALA A 151 -33.48 15.32 11.30
N LYS A 152 -34.37 14.74 10.48
CA LYS A 152 -35.14 13.50 10.73
C LYS A 152 -34.50 12.19 10.21
N GLU A 153 -34.67 11.15 11.05
CA GLU A 153 -34.89 9.69 10.90
C GLU A 153 -34.45 8.89 9.65
N GLY A 154 -33.50 7.98 9.89
CA GLY A 154 -33.41 6.63 9.30
C GLY A 154 -33.16 5.63 10.43
N GLY A 155 -33.79 4.44 10.36
CA GLY A 155 -33.94 3.48 11.48
C GLY A 155 -32.69 3.26 12.34
N ALA A 156 -32.73 3.81 13.56
CA ALA A 156 -31.69 3.64 14.56
C ALA A 156 -31.86 2.31 15.28
N VAL A 157 -30.84 1.45 15.21
CA VAL A 157 -30.74 0.28 16.08
C VAL A 157 -30.35 0.80 17.47
N ASP A 158 -31.23 0.61 18.45
CA ASP A 158 -31.08 1.23 19.76
C ASP A 158 -30.14 0.40 20.65
N PHE A 159 -28.83 0.72 20.61
CA PHE A 159 -27.76 -0.03 21.30
C PHE A 159 -27.86 -0.04 22.84
N LYS A 160 -28.84 0.66 23.42
CA LYS A 160 -29.09 0.69 24.87
C LYS A 160 -29.94 -0.48 25.36
N LYS A 161 -30.52 -1.30 24.47
CA LYS A 161 -31.32 -2.45 24.85
C LYS A 161 -30.42 -3.63 25.25
N SER A 162 -30.64 -4.19 26.44
CA SER A 162 -29.88 -5.38 26.89
C SER A 162 -30.21 -6.57 26.00
N LEU A 163 -29.19 -7.37 25.67
CA LEU A 163 -29.28 -8.52 24.75
C LEU A 163 -30.40 -9.51 25.12
N SER A 164 -30.67 -9.67 26.43
CA SER A 164 -31.76 -10.46 26.99
C SER A 164 -33.16 -9.95 26.65
N LYS A 165 -33.34 -8.64 26.49
CA LYS A 165 -34.64 -8.02 26.17
C LYS A 165 -34.95 -8.10 24.68
N THR A 166 -33.93 -7.96 23.83
CA THR A 166 -34.06 -8.13 22.37
C THR A 166 -34.43 -9.57 22.01
N LEU A 167 -33.82 -10.57 22.64
CA LEU A 167 -34.17 -11.99 22.44
C LEU A 167 -35.60 -12.34 22.86
N GLN A 168 -36.22 -11.54 23.73
CA GLN A 168 -37.57 -11.75 24.22
C GLN A 168 -38.62 -11.09 23.31
N ASP A 169 -38.27 -9.95 22.72
CA ASP A 169 -39.10 -9.21 21.76
C ASP A 169 -39.04 -9.86 20.35
N ASP A 170 -37.87 -10.35 19.92
CA ASP A 170 -37.64 -10.95 18.59
C ASP A 170 -37.89 -12.47 18.57
N LYS A 171 -39.00 -12.91 19.16
CA LYS A 171 -39.35 -14.35 19.29
C LYS A 171 -40.05 -14.93 18.05
N GLU A 172 -40.18 -14.14 17.00
CA GLU A 172 -40.77 -14.60 15.74
C GLU A 172 -39.83 -15.60 15.07
N MET A 173 -40.36 -16.77 14.73
CA MET A 173 -39.59 -17.80 14.03
C MET A 173 -39.20 -17.25 12.66
N ASP A 174 -37.90 -17.21 12.37
CA ASP A 174 -37.38 -16.83 11.07
C ASP A 174 -37.70 -17.93 10.04
N PHE A 175 -38.76 -17.71 9.26
CA PHE A 175 -39.16 -18.61 8.17
C PHE A 175 -38.38 -18.36 6.87
N GLN A 176 -37.46 -17.40 6.82
CA GLN A 176 -36.71 -17.06 5.61
C GLN A 176 -35.71 -18.17 5.20
N ARG A 177 -35.40 -19.12 6.11
CA ARG A 177 -34.60 -20.32 5.84
C ARG A 177 -35.41 -21.58 5.52
N MET A 178 -36.74 -21.51 5.50
CA MET A 178 -37.58 -22.63 5.09
C MET A 178 -37.62 -22.68 3.57
N ILE A 179 -37.11 -23.77 2.98
CA ILE A 179 -37.16 -23.98 1.53
C ILE A 179 -38.47 -24.70 1.22
N ASP A 180 -39.38 -24.02 0.50
CA ASP A 180 -40.59 -24.66 -0.01
C ASP A 180 -40.20 -25.77 -1.01
N PRO A 181 -40.68 -27.01 -0.82
CA PRO A 181 -40.35 -28.13 -1.71
C PRO A 181 -40.86 -27.91 -3.15
N ASP A 182 -41.86 -27.05 -3.34
CA ASP A 182 -42.41 -26.68 -4.63
C ASP A 182 -41.51 -25.71 -5.43
N PHE A 183 -40.61 -24.97 -4.76
CA PHE A 183 -39.72 -24.00 -5.41
C PHE A 183 -38.41 -24.62 -5.96
N GLY A 184 -38.11 -25.88 -5.67
CA GLY A 184 -36.82 -26.52 -6.00
C GLY A 184 -36.77 -27.36 -7.28
N THR A 185 -37.89 -27.81 -7.81
CA THR A 185 -37.91 -28.78 -8.93
C THR A 185 -37.69 -28.13 -10.30
N SER A 186 -38.17 -26.89 -10.48
CA SER A 186 -38.01 -26.12 -11.72
C SER A 186 -36.53 -25.80 -12.03
N ALA A 187 -35.71 -25.58 -11.00
CA ALA A 187 -34.29 -25.28 -11.15
C ALA A 187 -33.45 -26.51 -11.52
N LEU A 188 -33.90 -27.72 -11.18
CA LEU A 188 -33.23 -28.99 -11.51
C LEU A 188 -33.39 -29.39 -12.98
N HIS A 189 -34.46 -28.92 -13.64
CA HIS A 189 -34.75 -29.21 -15.05
C HIS A 189 -34.22 -28.16 -16.03
N GLU A 190 -33.62 -27.08 -15.53
CA GLU A 190 -33.05 -26.04 -16.39
C GLU A 190 -31.70 -26.51 -16.95
N PHE A 191 -31.64 -26.66 -18.27
CA PHE A 191 -30.40 -27.03 -18.95
C PHE A 191 -29.37 -25.90 -18.82
N ILE A 192 -28.31 -26.16 -18.07
CA ILE A 192 -27.15 -25.28 -17.97
C ILE A 192 -26.05 -25.86 -18.87
N PRO A 193 -25.64 -25.16 -19.94
CA PRO A 193 -24.55 -25.63 -20.77
C PRO A 193 -23.25 -25.64 -19.97
N ALA A 194 -22.33 -26.57 -20.27
CA ALA A 194 -21.04 -26.71 -19.59
C ALA A 194 -20.13 -25.45 -19.62
N THR A 195 -20.51 -24.44 -20.40
CA THR A 195 -19.83 -23.15 -20.51
C THR A 195 -20.44 -22.05 -19.63
N LYS A 196 -21.53 -22.32 -18.91
CA LYS A 196 -22.21 -21.35 -18.04
C LYS A 196 -22.37 -21.94 -16.64
N LEU A 197 -22.12 -21.12 -15.62
CA LEU A 197 -22.38 -21.46 -14.23
C LEU A 197 -23.64 -20.71 -13.78
N LYS A 198 -24.58 -21.41 -13.13
CA LYS A 198 -25.76 -20.81 -12.49
C LYS A 198 -25.42 -20.46 -11.04
N GLY A 199 -25.99 -19.39 -10.48
CA GLY A 199 -25.66 -18.91 -9.12
C GLY A 199 -24.50 -17.91 -9.09
N MET A 200 -24.22 -17.23 -10.21
CA MET A 200 -23.30 -16.08 -10.23
C MET A 200 -24.01 -14.76 -9.89
N GLU A 201 -25.31 -14.78 -9.57
CA GLU A 201 -26.05 -13.57 -9.16
C GLU A 201 -25.49 -12.92 -7.88
N ASP A 202 -25.02 -13.73 -6.93
CA ASP A 202 -24.38 -13.27 -5.69
C ASP A 202 -22.86 -13.26 -5.77
N TYR A 203 -22.29 -13.49 -6.97
CA TYR A 203 -20.85 -13.48 -7.15
C TYR A 203 -20.33 -12.05 -7.11
N VAL A 204 -19.71 -11.69 -5.98
CA VAL A 204 -18.98 -10.42 -5.85
C VAL A 204 -17.56 -10.63 -6.38
N PRO A 205 -17.12 -9.86 -7.39
CA PRO A 205 -15.74 -9.88 -7.83
C PRO A 205 -14.78 -9.55 -6.68
N GLU A 206 -13.64 -10.23 -6.60
CA GLU A 206 -12.62 -9.96 -5.57
C GLU A 206 -12.20 -8.48 -5.55
N SER A 207 -12.11 -7.84 -6.72
CA SER A 207 -11.83 -6.41 -6.86
C SER A 207 -12.84 -5.53 -6.11
N ASP A 208 -14.12 -5.94 -6.08
CA ASP A 208 -15.19 -5.22 -5.37
C ASP A 208 -15.16 -5.53 -3.87
N HIS A 209 -14.76 -6.75 -3.50
CA HIS A 209 -14.52 -7.10 -2.09
C HIS A 209 -13.40 -6.26 -1.48
N TYR A 210 -12.31 -6.01 -2.21
CA TYR A 210 -11.20 -5.23 -1.68
C TYR A 210 -11.55 -3.76 -1.44
N LYS A 211 -12.54 -3.21 -2.15
CA LYS A 211 -13.01 -1.83 -1.93
C LYS A 211 -13.55 -1.61 -0.51
N TYR A 212 -14.03 -2.64 0.17
CA TYR A 212 -14.46 -2.51 1.57
C TYR A 212 -13.30 -2.16 2.52
N TYR A 213 -12.06 -2.52 2.18
CA TYR A 213 -10.87 -2.15 2.95
C TYR A 213 -10.37 -0.73 2.64
N SER A 214 -10.95 -0.03 1.65
CA SER A 214 -10.52 1.33 1.27
C SER A 214 -10.99 2.42 2.24
N ASN A 215 -11.96 2.11 3.12
CA ASN A 215 -12.27 2.99 4.24
C ASN A 215 -11.11 2.92 5.23
N SER A 216 -10.32 3.99 5.27
CA SER A 216 -9.15 4.24 6.11
C SER A 216 -9.37 4.13 7.64
N ALA A 217 -10.50 3.57 8.07
CA ALA A 217 -10.86 3.36 9.47
C ALA A 217 -10.36 2.02 10.02
N ASP A 218 -10.33 0.94 9.22
CA ASP A 218 -10.05 -0.39 9.79
C ASP A 218 -8.55 -0.71 9.88
N PHE A 219 -7.71 -0.22 8.95
CA PHE A 219 -6.26 -0.49 8.95
C PHE A 219 -5.42 0.66 8.36
N PRO A 220 -5.11 1.73 9.11
CA PRO A 220 -4.16 2.74 8.66
C PRO A 220 -2.75 2.14 8.53
N VAL A 221 -2.20 2.07 7.32
CA VAL A 221 -0.82 1.65 7.09
C VAL A 221 0.12 2.79 7.47
N THR A 222 0.60 2.77 8.72
CA THR A 222 1.64 3.68 9.19
C THR A 222 3.00 3.20 8.69
N ILE A 223 3.66 4.00 7.85
CA ILE A 223 5.02 3.72 7.41
C ILE A 223 5.96 4.37 8.41
N GLU A 224 6.48 3.58 9.34
CA GLU A 224 7.44 4.03 10.34
C GLU A 224 8.86 3.80 9.84
N MET A 225 9.73 4.80 10.04
CA MET A 225 11.15 4.63 9.75
C MET A 225 11.80 3.92 10.93
N GLU A 226 12.43 2.78 10.65
CA GLU A 226 13.24 2.08 11.63
C GLU A 226 14.54 2.86 11.87
N ASN A 227 14.65 3.46 13.06
CA ASN A 227 15.79 4.31 13.41
C ASN A 227 16.95 3.54 14.04
N ASN A 228 16.71 2.32 14.52
CA ASN A 228 17.72 1.51 15.17
C ASN A 228 17.81 0.13 14.52
N PHE A 229 18.84 -0.05 13.70
CA PHE A 229 19.20 -1.34 13.14
C PHE A 229 20.62 -1.68 13.61
N GLU A 230 20.81 -2.86 14.19
CA GLU A 230 22.12 -3.32 14.65
C GLU A 230 22.40 -4.72 14.12
N ILE A 231 23.54 -4.87 13.45
CA ILE A 231 24.01 -6.16 12.96
C ILE A 231 24.84 -6.79 14.09
N PRO A 232 24.50 -8.02 14.54
CA PRO A 232 25.28 -8.71 15.56
C PRO A 232 26.75 -8.89 15.16
N GLN A 233 27.66 -8.76 16.13
CA GLN A 233 29.11 -8.79 15.88
C GLN A 233 29.64 -10.13 15.38
N ASN A 234 28.95 -11.22 15.69
CA ASN A 234 29.30 -12.56 15.24
C ASN A 234 28.75 -12.88 13.85
N LEU A 235 27.81 -12.07 13.32
CA LEU A 235 27.09 -12.38 12.09
C LEU A 235 27.70 -11.66 10.89
N ASP A 236 28.43 -12.41 10.07
CA ASP A 236 29.00 -11.87 8.84
C ASP A 236 28.06 -12.11 7.67
N ILE A 237 27.68 -11.01 7.01
CA ILE A 237 26.74 -11.00 5.90
C ILE A 237 27.41 -10.33 4.71
N TYR A 238 27.45 -11.02 3.58
CA TYR A 238 28.08 -10.56 2.35
C TYR A 238 27.04 -10.30 1.26
N THR A 239 27.27 -9.25 0.47
CA THR A 239 26.44 -8.91 -0.68
C THR A 239 27.30 -8.34 -1.81
N TYR A 240 26.87 -8.51 -3.06
CA TYR A 240 27.49 -7.83 -4.18
C TYR A 240 27.11 -6.35 -4.24
N GLU A 241 27.76 -5.60 -5.12
CA GLU A 241 27.48 -4.18 -5.33
C GLU A 241 26.02 -3.88 -5.75
N ARG A 242 25.64 -2.60 -5.70
CA ARG A 242 24.28 -2.18 -6.07
C ARG A 242 24.06 -2.40 -7.57
N GLY A 243 23.05 -3.19 -7.91
CA GLY A 243 22.71 -3.53 -9.30
C GLY A 243 23.28 -4.86 -9.79
N ASN A 244 24.18 -5.47 -9.02
CA ASN A 244 24.63 -6.83 -9.27
C ASN A 244 23.68 -7.82 -8.56
N CYS A 245 22.94 -8.60 -9.36
CA CYS A 245 22.04 -9.68 -8.90
C CYS A 245 22.62 -11.07 -9.18
N SER A 246 23.94 -11.19 -9.37
CA SER A 246 24.59 -12.48 -9.59
C SER A 246 24.45 -13.39 -8.37
N ASP A 247 24.30 -14.67 -8.64
CA ASP A 247 24.22 -15.70 -7.60
C ASP A 247 25.60 -16.00 -7.01
N PHE A 248 25.62 -16.32 -5.72
CA PHE A 248 26.83 -16.82 -5.06
C PHE A 248 27.17 -18.22 -5.56
N LYS A 249 28.47 -18.52 -5.64
CA LYS A 249 28.91 -19.88 -6.00
C LYS A 249 28.40 -20.88 -4.94
N PRO A 250 27.90 -22.04 -5.37
CA PRO A 250 27.49 -23.07 -4.43
C PRO A 250 28.73 -23.61 -3.69
N PRO A 251 28.58 -23.99 -2.40
CA PRO A 251 29.65 -24.64 -1.67
C PRO A 251 30.04 -25.95 -2.37
N ARG A 252 31.34 -26.19 -2.52
CA ARG A 252 31.91 -27.41 -3.13
C ARG A 252 32.26 -28.45 -2.08
#